data_AF-A0A975CCB0-F1
#
_entry.id   AF-A0A975CCB0-F1
#
_cell.length_a   1.000
_cell.length_b   1.000
_cell.length_c   1.000
_cell.angle_alpha   90.00
_cell.angle_beta   90.00
_cell.angle_gamma   90.00
#
_symmetry.space_group_name_H-M   'P 1'
#
loop_
_entity.id
_entity.type
_entity.pdbx_description
1 polymer ?
#
loop_
_entity_poly.entity_id
_entity_poly.type
_entity_poly.pdbx_seq_one_letter_code
_entity_poly.pdbx_strand_id
1 'polypeptide(L)'
;MVSEIIITVILIIPLYGFLLWTYYCPEDSLMFGKRWMYNKEPDFSPNIIRYTKFASVTAMVGSPVVLASMFGAPYVFGIALMIFAFVFIIGAYVIFARQDI
;
A
#
# COMPACT_ATOMS: atom_id res chain seq x y z
N MET A 1 22.36 -4.46 -13.10
CA MET A 1 21.38 -5.27 -13.85
C MET A 1 20.94 -6.52 -13.08
N VAL A 2 21.66 -7.66 -13.12
CA VAL A 2 21.17 -8.92 -12.48
C VAL A 2 21.17 -8.85 -10.95
N SER A 3 22.21 -8.30 -10.33
CA SER A 3 22.30 -8.12 -8.88
C SER A 3 21.18 -7.23 -8.31
N GLU A 4 20.86 -6.13 -9.00
CA GLU A 4 19.75 -5.24 -8.64
C GLU A 4 18.41 -5.96 -8.64
N ILE A 5 18.15 -6.81 -9.65
CA ILE A 5 16.92 -7.61 -9.73
C ILE A 5 16.83 -8.58 -8.55
N ILE A 6 17.91 -9.28 -8.22
CA ILE A 6 17.94 -10.23 -7.10
C ILE A 6 17.63 -9.53 -5.78
N ILE A 7 18.31 -8.41 -5.50
CA ILE A 7 18.07 -7.62 -4.28
C ILE A 7 16.62 -7.13 -4.24
N THR A 8 16.12 -6.62 -5.36
CA THR A 8 14.74 -6.11 -5.48
C THR A 8 13.71 -7.21 -5.16
N VAL A 9 13.87 -8.41 -5.72
CA VAL A 9 12.97 -9.54 -5.47
C VAL A 9 13.00 -9.95 -3.99
N ILE A 10 14.20 -10.04 -3.39
CA ILE A 10 14.35 -10.41 -1.97
C ILE A 10 13.64 -9.40 -1.06
N LEU A 11 13.70 -8.10 -1.36
CA LEU A 11 13.04 -7.05 -0.57
C LEU A 11 11.52 -6.99 -0.81
N ILE A 12 11.04 -7.38 -1.99
CA ILE A 12 9.62 -7.40 -2.32
C ILE A 12 8.87 -8.53 -1.62
N ILE A 13 9.48 -9.68 -1.41
CA ILE A 13 8.84 -10.83 -0.74
C ILE A 13 8.26 -10.46 0.65
N PRO A 14 9.05 -9.91 1.60
CA PRO A 14 8.50 -9.53 2.91
C PRO A 14 7.51 -8.37 2.79
N LEU A 15 7.70 -7.44 1.84
CA LEU A 15 6.75 -6.36 1.58
C LEU A 15 5.38 -6.92 1.16
N TYR A 16 5.33 -7.88 0.25
CA TYR A 16 4.08 -8.52 -0.18
C TYR A 16 3.45 -9.35 0.93
N GLY A 17 4.25 -10.07 1.73
CA GLY A 17 3.76 -10.75 2.92
C GLY A 17 3.08 -9.77 3.89
N PHE A 18 3.72 -8.62 4.12
CA PHE A 18 3.16 -7.56 4.95
C PHE A 18 1.88 -6.96 4.35
N LEU A 19 1.86 -6.65 3.06
CA LEU A 19 0.67 -6.14 2.37
C LEU A 19 -0.49 -7.14 2.42
N LEU A 20 -0.21 -8.44 2.26
CA LEU A 20 -1.22 -9.51 2.33
C LEU A 20 -1.80 -9.60 3.74
N TRP A 21 -0.93 -9.57 4.75
CA TRP A 21 -1.36 -9.53 6.13
C TRP A 21 -2.20 -8.29 6.43
N THR A 22 -1.81 -7.12 5.91
CA THR A 22 -2.56 -5.85 6.06
C THR A 22 -3.95 -5.93 5.40
N TYR A 23 -4.10 -6.66 4.30
CA TYR A 23 -5.39 -6.84 3.64
C TYR A 23 -6.34 -7.77 4.45
N TYR A 24 -5.84 -8.89 4.96
CA TYR A 24 -6.64 -9.87 5.70
C TYR A 24 -6.91 -9.45 7.16
N CYS A 25 -5.91 -8.86 7.83
CA CYS A 25 -5.94 -8.45 9.23
C CYS A 25 -5.61 -6.94 9.36
N PRO A 26 -6.46 -6.04 8.82
CA PRO A 26 -6.17 -4.60 8.76
C PRO A 26 -6.05 -3.98 10.15
N GLU A 27 -6.87 -4.38 11.12
CA GLU A 27 -6.85 -3.85 12.49
C GLU A 27 -5.52 -4.17 13.20
N ASP A 28 -5.07 -5.43 13.09
CA ASP A 28 -3.77 -5.85 13.63
C ASP A 28 -2.61 -5.10 12.97
N SER A 29 -2.69 -4.90 11.65
CA SER A 29 -1.66 -4.18 10.89
C SER A 29 -1.61 -2.69 11.23
N LEU A 30 -2.75 -2.06 11.50
CA LEU A 30 -2.84 -0.66 11.94
C LEU A 30 -2.24 -0.47 13.34
N MET A 31 -2.34 -1.51 14.17
CA MET A 31 -1.76 -1.57 15.52
C MET A 31 -0.31 -2.02 15.54
N PHE A 32 0.26 -2.41 14.40
CA PHE A 32 1.63 -2.91 14.32
C PHE A 32 2.62 -1.86 14.84
N GLY A 33 3.41 -2.23 15.86
CA GLY A 33 4.36 -1.33 16.52
C GLY A 33 3.75 -0.24 17.42
N LYS A 34 2.41 -0.14 17.50
CA LYS A 34 1.70 0.89 18.30
C LYS A 34 0.86 0.33 19.44
N ARG A 35 0.78 -1.00 19.61
CA ARG A 35 0.01 -1.65 20.70
C ARG A 35 0.35 -1.12 22.10
N TRP A 36 1.60 -0.77 22.35
CA TRP A 36 2.05 -0.26 23.64
C TRP A 36 1.60 1.18 23.94
N MET A 37 1.09 1.93 22.95
CA MET A 37 0.66 3.32 23.12
C MET A 37 -0.75 3.46 23.68
N TYR A 38 -1.55 2.38 23.69
CA TYR A 38 -2.97 2.43 24.02
C TYR A 38 -3.27 1.58 25.25
N ASN A 39 -4.01 2.15 26.20
CA ASN A 39 -4.46 1.44 27.41
C ASN A 39 -5.60 0.45 27.14
N LYS A 40 -6.27 0.57 25.99
CA LYS A 40 -7.35 -0.31 25.50
C LYS A 40 -7.21 -0.46 23.99
N GLU A 41 -7.73 -1.55 23.42
CA GLU A 41 -7.76 -1.71 21.97
C GLU A 41 -8.55 -0.57 21.32
N PRO A 42 -7.94 0.20 20.40
CA PRO A 42 -8.61 1.30 19.75
C PRO A 42 -9.62 0.77 18.73
N ASP A 43 -10.81 1.35 18.75
CA ASP A 43 -11.86 1.06 17.79
C ASP A 43 -11.59 1.83 16.49
N PHE A 44 -11.39 1.11 15.39
CA PHE A 44 -11.07 1.71 14.10
C PHE A 44 -12.34 2.02 13.31
N SER A 45 -12.43 3.24 12.77
CA SER A 45 -13.55 3.57 11.90
C SER A 45 -13.59 2.62 10.69
N PRO A 46 -14.79 2.22 10.21
CA PRO A 46 -14.93 1.37 9.04
C PRO A 46 -14.23 1.93 7.79
N ASN A 47 -14.09 3.25 7.70
CA ASN A 47 -13.41 3.92 6.60
C ASN A 47 -11.90 3.73 6.64
N ILE A 48 -11.28 3.82 7.82
CA ILE A 48 -9.86 3.54 7.98
C ILE A 48 -9.59 2.09 7.57
N ILE A 49 -10.42 1.15 8.02
CA ILE A 49 -10.30 -0.27 7.63
C ILE A 49 -10.43 -0.44 6.10
N ARG A 50 -11.42 0.21 5.47
CA ARG A 50 -11.62 0.18 4.01
C ARG A 50 -10.45 0.79 3.26
N TYR A 51 -9.94 1.94 3.72
CA TYR A 51 -8.79 2.61 3.13
C TYR A 51 -7.53 1.76 3.25
N THR A 52 -7.29 1.13 4.41
CA THR A 52 -6.15 0.22 4.61
C THR A 52 -6.19 -0.96 3.65
N LYS A 53 -7.35 -1.60 3.46
CA LYS A 53 -7.52 -2.67 2.46
C LYS A 53 -7.29 -2.17 1.04
N PHE A 54 -7.86 -1.01 0.69
CA PHE A 54 -7.67 -0.38 -0.61
C PHE A 54 -6.18 -0.07 -0.88
N ALA A 55 -5.50 0.55 0.08
CA ALA A 55 -4.09 0.88 0.01
C ALA A 55 -3.23 -0.38 -0.18
N SER A 56 -3.57 -1.47 0.53
CA SER A 56 -2.88 -2.75 0.43
C SER A 56 -2.97 -3.33 -0.98
N VAL A 57 -4.18 -3.41 -1.54
CA VAL A 57 -4.41 -3.92 -2.90
C VAL A 57 -3.77 -3.02 -3.95
N THR A 58 -3.94 -1.70 -3.81
CA THR A 58 -3.36 -0.73 -4.73
C THR A 58 -1.84 -0.83 -4.74
N ALA A 59 -1.20 -0.96 -3.58
CA ALA A 59 0.24 -1.18 -3.49
C ALA A 59 0.67 -2.52 -4.11
N MET A 60 -0.05 -3.61 -3.89
CA MET A 60 0.25 -4.91 -4.51
C MET A 60 0.15 -4.89 -6.04
N VAL A 61 -0.80 -4.14 -6.60
CA VAL A 61 -1.02 -4.10 -8.06
C VAL A 61 -0.15 -3.04 -8.73
N GLY A 62 0.02 -1.88 -8.09
CA GLY A 62 0.76 -0.77 -8.67
C GLY A 62 2.27 -0.85 -8.48
N SER A 63 2.76 -1.45 -7.40
CA SER A 63 4.21 -1.54 -7.17
C SER A 63 4.96 -2.34 -8.25
N PRO A 64 4.47 -3.46 -8.82
CA PRO A 64 5.13 -4.13 -9.94
C PRO A 64 5.21 -3.26 -11.18
N VAL A 65 4.18 -2.45 -11.47
CA VAL A 65 4.16 -1.57 -12.64
C VAL A 65 5.21 -0.48 -12.49
N VAL A 66 5.28 0.15 -11.31
CA VAL A 66 6.29 1.18 -11.00
C VAL A 66 7.70 0.57 -11.04
N LEU A 67 7.91 -0.60 -10.44
CA LEU A 67 9.20 -1.27 -10.43
C LEU A 67 9.63 -1.74 -11.82
N ALA A 68 8.72 -2.31 -12.62
CA ALA A 68 9.02 -2.73 -13.98
C ALA A 68 9.41 -1.54 -14.87
N SER A 69 8.75 -0.38 -14.69
CA SER A 69 9.08 0.84 -15.44
C SER A 69 10.50 1.34 -15.16
N MET A 70 11.03 1.12 -13.96
CA MET A 70 12.41 1.47 -13.58
C MET A 70 13.44 0.69 -14.40
N PHE A 71 13.18 -0.59 -14.72
CA PHE A 71 14.13 -1.45 -15.45
C PHE A 71 13.94 -1.43 -16.97
N GLY A 72 12.69 -1.31 -17.46
CA GLY A 72 12.39 -1.41 -18.90
C GLY A 72 12.40 -0.09 -19.65
N ALA A 73 11.89 0.99 -19.05
CA ALA A 73 11.69 2.28 -19.70
C ALA A 73 11.77 3.42 -18.66
N PRO A 74 12.99 3.82 -18.25
CA PRO A 74 13.18 4.72 -17.10
C PRO A 74 12.57 6.12 -17.32
N TYR A 75 12.37 6.55 -18.57
CA TYR A 75 11.66 7.80 -18.89
C TYR A 75 10.16 7.75 -18.56
N VAL A 76 9.56 6.55 -18.47
CA VAL A 76 8.16 6.35 -18.08
C VAL A 76 8.00 6.24 -16.56
N PHE A 77 9.08 6.00 -15.81
CA PHE A 77 9.06 5.82 -14.36
C PHE A 77 8.36 6.97 -13.63
N GLY A 78 8.71 8.23 -13.97
CA GLY A 78 8.08 9.40 -13.37
C GLY A 78 6.57 9.46 -13.63
N ILE A 79 6.13 9.07 -14.82
CA ILE A 79 4.71 9.03 -15.20
C ILE A 79 3.99 7.91 -14.42
N ALA A 80 4.58 6.72 -14.35
CA ALA A 80 4.03 5.59 -13.60
C ALA A 80 3.87 5.90 -12.12
N LEU A 81 4.87 6.54 -11.51
CA LEU A 81 4.83 6.99 -10.11
C LEU A 81 3.73 8.04 -9.92
N MET A 82 3.63 9.02 -10.82
CA MET A 82 2.60 10.06 -10.75
C MET A 82 1.19 9.47 -10.83
N ILE A 83 0.94 8.52 -11.75
CA ILE A 83 -0.34 7.81 -11.86
C ILE A 83 -0.62 7.02 -10.58
N PHE A 84 0.38 6.31 -10.06
CA PHE A 84 0.24 5.53 -8.84
C PHE A 84 -0.13 6.41 -7.63
N ALA A 85 0.55 7.54 -7.46
CA ALA A 85 0.22 8.51 -6.42
C ALA A 85 -1.19 9.09 -6.60
N PHE A 86 -1.59 9.37 -7.84
CA PHE A 86 -2.91 9.88 -8.16
C PHE A 86 -4.02 8.87 -7.81
N VAL A 87 -3.81 7.58 -8.08
CA VAL A 87 -4.74 6.49 -7.68
C VAL A 87 -4.88 6.44 -6.16
N PHE A 88 -3.79 6.61 -5.41
CA PHE A 88 -3.83 6.68 -3.94
C PHE A 88 -4.65 7.89 -3.45
N ILE A 89 -4.43 9.07 -4.03
CA ILE A 89 -5.12 10.31 -3.65
C ILE A 89 -6.62 10.21 -3.97
N ILE A 90 -6.98 9.77 -5.17
CA ILE A 90 -8.38 9.58 -5.56
C ILE A 90 -9.03 8.52 -4.70
N GLY A 91 -8.38 7.38 -4.49
CA GLY A 91 -8.92 6.30 -3.67
C GLY A 91 -9.17 6.73 -2.24
N ALA A 92 -8.25 7.49 -1.64
CA ALA A 92 -8.46 8.13 -0.35
C ALA A 92 -9.69 9.05 -0.39
N TYR A 93 -9.71 10.00 -1.34
CA TYR A 93 -10.81 10.95 -1.47
C TYR A 93 -12.17 10.26 -1.62
N VAL A 94 -12.29 9.27 -2.51
CA VAL A 94 -13.53 8.52 -2.73
C VAL A 94 -13.98 7.76 -1.49
N ILE A 95 -13.07 7.12 -0.75
CA ILE A 95 -13.42 6.35 0.44
C ILE A 95 -13.89 7.27 1.58
N PHE A 96 -13.27 8.43 1.75
CA PHE A 96 -13.63 9.38 2.80
C PHE A 96 -14.85 10.26 2.43
N ALA A 97 -14.97 10.70 1.18
CA ALA A 97 -16.10 11.52 0.69
C ALA A 97 -17.42 10.73 0.62
N ARG A 98 -17.38 9.39 0.59
CA ARG A 98 -18.59 8.54 0.60
C ARG A 98 -19.37 8.58 1.91
N GLN A 99 -18.94 9.36 2.91
CA GLN A 99 -19.72 9.59 4.14
C GLN A 99 -20.73 10.73 4.04
N ASP A 100 -20.64 11.59 3.02
CA ASP A 100 -21.44 12.82 2.95
C ASP A 100 -22.76 12.67 2.17
N ILE A 101 -23.13 11.44 1.79
CA ILE A 101 -24.38 11.09 1.05
C ILE A 101 -25.12 9.98 1.80
#